data_AF-A0A9E2ILM8-F1
#
_entry.id   AF-A0A9E2ILM8-F1
#
_cell.length_a   1.000
_cell.length_b   1.000
_cell.length_c   1.000
_cell.angle_alpha   90.00
_cell.angle_beta   90.00
_cell.angle_gamma   90.00
#
_symmetry.space_group_name_H-M   'P 1'
#
loop_
_entity.id
_entity.type
_entity.pdbx_description
1 polymer ?
#
loop_
_entity_poly.entity_id
_entity_poly.type
_entity_poly.pdbx_seq_one_letter_code
_entity_poly.pdbx_strand_id
1 'polypeptide(L)' 'MAKQPAGKRGINTQLTHGGYEPRDYHGFVNPPVVHASTVLFPDAATMAGRAQKYTYGTHGTPTSDALA' A
#
# COMPACT_ATOMS: atom_id res chain seq x y z
N MET A 1 -4.30 -18.84 6.40
CA MET A 1 -5.72 -18.43 6.48
C MET A 1 -6.00 -17.44 5.37
N ALA A 2 -6.94 -17.75 4.47
CA ALA A 2 -7.31 -16.86 3.37
C ALA A 2 -8.05 -15.61 3.90
N LYS A 3 -7.71 -14.43 3.40
CA LYS A 3 -8.38 -13.16 3.76
C LYS A 3 -9.82 -13.23 3.26
N GLN A 4 -10.80 -13.24 4.19
CA GLN A 4 -12.21 -13.13 3.78
C GLN A 4 -12.43 -11.81 3.02
N PRO A 5 -13.17 -11.82 1.90
CA PRO A 5 -13.43 -10.63 1.12
C PRO A 5 -14.14 -9.57 1.97
N ALA A 6 -13.83 -8.29 1.73
CA ALA A 6 -14.28 -7.15 2.53
C ALA A 6 -15.81 -7.15 2.77
N GLY A 7 -16.60 -7.60 1.79
CA GLY A 7 -18.06 -7.65 1.87
C GLY A 7 -18.69 -8.59 2.91
N LYS A 8 -17.90 -9.41 3.64
CA LYS A 8 -18.42 -10.31 4.69
C LYS A 8 -18.16 -9.85 6.13
N ARG A 9 -17.50 -8.71 6.34
CA ARG A 9 -17.15 -8.20 7.69
C ARG A 9 -18.10 -7.10 8.14
N GLY A 10 -18.37 -7.02 9.44
CA GLY A 10 -19.13 -5.91 10.02
C GLY A 10 -18.39 -4.57 9.88
N ILE A 11 -19.11 -3.45 9.88
CA ILE A 11 -18.57 -2.11 9.61
C ILE A 11 -17.40 -1.75 10.54
N ASN A 12 -17.49 -2.07 11.83
CA ASN A 12 -16.41 -1.78 12.79
C ASN A 12 -15.11 -2.50 12.43
N THR A 13 -15.20 -3.77 12.00
CA THR A 13 -14.03 -4.54 11.56
C THR A 13 -13.44 -4.02 10.26
N GLN A 14 -14.28 -3.48 9.36
CA GLN A 14 -13.79 -2.85 8.14
C GLN A 14 -13.06 -1.54 8.46
N LEU A 15 -13.58 -0.72 9.36
CA LEU A 15 -12.94 0.53 9.78
C LEU A 15 -11.57 0.29 10.45
N THR A 16 -11.42 -0.79 11.23
CA THR A 16 -10.17 -1.05 11.96
C THR A 16 -9.11 -1.82 11.15
N HIS A 17 -9.49 -2.50 10.06
CA HIS A 17 -8.59 -3.38 9.30
C HIS A 17 -8.59 -3.12 7.78
N GLY A 18 -9.34 -2.13 7.30
CA GLY A 18 -9.40 -1.74 5.90
C GLY A 18 -8.12 -1.05 5.43
N GLY A 19 -7.92 -0.97 4.11
CA GLY A 19 -6.86 -0.19 3.48
C GLY A 19 -5.43 -0.75 3.61
N TYR A 20 -5.14 -1.59 4.60
CA TYR A 20 -3.77 -1.98 4.93
C TYR A 20 -3.63 -3.48 5.29
N GLU A 21 -2.50 -4.09 4.92
CA GLU A 21 -2.13 -5.45 5.31
C GLU A 21 -0.77 -5.42 6.05
N PRO A 22 -0.75 -5.64 7.39
CA PRO A 22 0.47 -5.55 8.20
C PRO A 22 1.63 -6.43 7.70
N ARG A 23 1.32 -7.57 7.08
CA ARG A 23 2.33 -8.54 6.62
C ARG A 23 3.13 -8.03 5.43
N ASP A 24 2.62 -7.06 4.69
CA ASP A 24 3.36 -6.41 3.60
C ASP A 24 4.49 -5.50 4.16
N TYR A 25 4.41 -5.13 5.44
CA TYR A 25 5.36 -4.25 6.13
C TYR A 25 5.78 -4.83 7.48
N HIS A 26 6.38 -6.03 7.46
CA HIS A 26 7.02 -6.69 8.62
C HIS A 26 6.13 -6.90 9.85
N GLY A 27 4.81 -6.89 9.70
CA GLY A 27 3.87 -7.11 10.79
C GLY A 27 3.56 -5.88 11.65
N PHE A 28 3.99 -4.68 11.24
CA PHE A 28 3.59 -3.46 11.94
C PHE A 28 2.10 -3.19 11.78
N VAL A 29 1.41 -2.94 12.89
CA VAL A 29 -0.04 -2.70 12.92
C VAL A 29 -0.43 -1.44 12.14
N ASN A 30 0.35 -0.38 12.31
CA ASN A 30 0.12 0.87 11.60
C ASN A 30 0.87 0.84 10.27
N PRO A 31 0.29 1.37 9.17
CA PRO A 31 1.02 1.57 7.93
C PRO A 31 2.26 2.44 8.16
N PRO A 32 3.35 2.20 7.43
CA PRO A 32 4.53 3.04 7.54
C PRO A 32 4.22 4.48 7.09
N VAL A 33 4.93 5.43 7.67
CA VAL A 33 4.92 6.82 7.22
C VAL A 33 6.01 6.99 6.17
N VAL A 34 5.62 7.12 4.90
CA VAL A 34 6.52 7.21 3.76
C VAL A 34 6.52 8.63 3.21
N HIS A 35 7.45 9.44 3.70
CA HIS A 35 7.70 10.79 3.18
C HIS A 35 8.75 10.75 2.07
N ALA A 36 8.30 10.55 0.84
CA ALA A 36 9.18 10.50 -0.31
C ALA A 36 8.55 11.17 -1.53
N SER A 37 9.38 11.86 -2.31
CA SER A 37 9.00 12.34 -3.65
C SER A 37 9.43 11.34 -4.72
N THR A 38 10.62 10.77 -4.63
CA THR A 38 11.19 9.88 -5.66
C THR A 38 11.18 8.42 -5.21
N VAL A 39 10.90 7.50 -6.14
CA VAL A 39 10.95 6.05 -5.93
C VAL A 39 12.00 5.45 -6.86
N LEU A 40 12.84 4.56 -6.33
CA LEU A 40 13.81 3.84 -7.15
C LEU A 40 13.11 2.82 -8.04
N PHE A 41 13.58 2.70 -9.28
CA PHE A 41 13.22 1.61 -10.17
C PHE A 41 14.29 0.51 -10.07
N PRO A 42 13.91 -0.77 -10.17
CA PRO A 42 14.88 -1.86 -10.15
C PRO A 42 15.82 -1.84 -11.38
N ASP A 43 15.31 -1.36 -12.51
CA ASP A 43 16.04 -1.27 -13.78
C ASP A 43 15.45 -0.22 -14.73
N ALA A 44 16.20 0.10 -15.78
CA ALA A 44 15.81 1.13 -16.76
C ALA A 44 14.59 0.74 -17.62
N ALA A 45 14.37 -0.56 -17.87
CA ALA A 45 13.22 -1.00 -18.65
C ALA A 45 11.91 -0.80 -17.86
N THR A 46 11.90 -1.15 -16.57
CA THR A 46 10.80 -0.91 -15.64
C THR A 46 10.52 0.58 -15.49
N MET A 47 11.57 1.42 -15.46
CA MET A 47 11.44 2.88 -15.44
C MET A 47 10.78 3.40 -16.72
N ALA A 48 11.26 2.99 -17.89
CA ALA A 48 10.73 3.43 -19.18
C ALA A 48 9.26 3.04 -19.36
N GLY A 49 8.89 1.83 -18.93
CA GLY A 49 7.51 1.33 -18.97
C GLY A 49 6.62 1.78 -17.81
N ARG A 50 7.18 2.43 -16.78
CA ARG A 50 6.49 2.78 -15.52
C ARG A 50 5.76 1.57 -14.89
N ALA A 51 6.38 0.40 -14.96
CA ALA A 51 5.72 -0.89 -14.70
C ALA A 51 5.77 -1.34 -13.22
N GLN A 52 5.97 -0.41 -12.28
CA GLN A 52 5.89 -0.68 -10.84
C GLN A 52 4.78 0.13 -10.18
N LYS A 53 4.31 -0.34 -9.02
CA LYS A 53 3.17 0.24 -8.31
C LYS A 53 3.33 1.73 -8.00
N TYR A 54 4.50 2.14 -7.53
CA TYR A 54 4.78 3.53 -7.16
C TYR A 54 5.85 4.11 -8.08
N THR A 55 5.56 5.23 -8.72
CA THR A 55 6.50 5.90 -9.64
C THR A 55 7.08 7.19 -9.06
N TYR A 56 6.26 7.94 -8.32
CA TYR A 56 6.62 9.22 -7.73
C TYR A 56 5.61 9.55 -6.62
N GLY A 57 6.03 10.25 -5.57
CA GLY A 57 5.24 10.49 -4.37
C GLY A 57 3.98 11.31 -4.60
N THR A 58 3.97 12.19 -5.61
CA THR A 58 2.74 12.93 -5.98
C THR A 58 1.68 12.05 -6.63
N HIS A 59 2.03 10.85 -7.12
CA HIS A 59 1.07 9.89 -7.66
C HIS A 59 0.53 8.93 -6.60
N GLY A 60 1.11 8.93 -5.41
CA GLY A 60 0.74 8.03 -4.32
C GLY A 60 1.95 7.51 -3.57
N THR A 61 1.72 7.15 -2.32
CA THR A 61 2.68 6.49 -1.44
C THR A 61 1.99 5.32 -0.74
N PRO A 62 2.73 4.35 -0.19
CA PRO A 62 2.16 3.36 0.71
C PRO A 62 1.25 3.92 1.81
N THR A 63 1.58 5.10 2.33
CA THR A 63 0.77 5.77 3.36
C THR A 63 -0.55 6.29 2.80
N SER A 64 -0.53 6.92 1.63
CA SER A 64 -1.74 7.44 0.97
C SER A 64 -2.65 6.32 0.46
N ASP A 65 -2.09 5.22 -0.02
CA ASP A 65 -2.85 4.03 -0.44
C ASP A 65 -3.61 3.39 0.72
N ALA A 66 -3.04 3.40 1.93
CA ALA A 66 -3.70 2.84 3.10
C ALA A 66 -4.95 3.63 3.55
N LEU A 67 -5.08 4.88 3.09
CA LEU A 67 -6.22 5.75 3.37
C LEU A 67 -7.34 5.64 2.32
N ALA A 68 -6.99 5.33 1.07
CA ALA A 68 -7.90 5.33 -0.09
C ALA A 68 -8.85 4.12 -0.12
#